data_AF-A0A9D6NLA3-F1
#
_entry.id   AF-A0A9D6NLA3-F1
#
_cell.length_a   1.000
_cell.length_b   1.000
_cell.length_c   1.000
_cell.angle_alpha   90.00
_cell.angle_beta   90.00
_cell.angle_gamma   90.00
#
_symmetry.space_group_name_H-M   'P 1'
#
loop_
_entity.id
_entity.type
_entity.pdbx_description
1 polymer ?
#
loop_
_entity_poly.entity_id
_entity_poly.type
_entity_poly.pdbx_seq_one_letter_code
_entity_poly.pdbx_strand_id
1 'polypeptide(L)' 'MQVQLPSSLFREHGVRAAYLFGSRARGEQSPHSDHDLAVLFGSLTPMERMDR' A
#
# COMPACT_ATOMS: atom_id res chain seq x y z
N MET A 1 14.85 -5.78 -5.36
CA MET A 1 14.18 -6.35 -4.18
C MET A 1 12.68 -6.27 -4.43
N GLN A 2 11.99 -7.41 -4.55
CA GLN A 2 10.53 -7.44 -4.67
C GLN A 2 9.93 -7.48 -3.27
N VAL A 3 8.92 -6.64 -3.02
CA VAL A 3 8.11 -6.74 -1.79
C VAL A 3 7.05 -7.81 -2.03
N GLN A 4 7.13 -8.92 -1.29
CA GLN A 4 6.06 -9.91 -1.25
C GLN A 4 5.20 -9.64 -0.01
N LEU A 5 3.93 -9.31 -0.23
CA LEU A 5 2.96 -9.19 0.85
C LEU A 5 2.23 -10.54 1.03
N PRO A 6 2.22 -11.13 2.23
CA PRO A 6 1.45 -12.35 2.50
C PRO A 6 -0.04 -12.11 2.25
N SER A 7 -0.73 -13.09 1.67
CA SER A 7 -2.19 -13.00 1.46
C SER A 7 -2.98 -12.91 2.77
N SER A 8 -2.44 -13.41 3.88
CA SER A 8 -3.03 -13.28 5.21
C SER A 8 -3.16 -11.82 5.66
N LEU A 9 -2.17 -10.97 5.33
CA LEU A 9 -2.14 -9.55 5.67
C LEU A 9 -3.34 -8.82 5.09
N PHE A 10 -3.75 -9.17 3.86
CA PHE A 10 -4.90 -8.55 3.22
C PHE A 10 -6.20 -8.80 4.00
N ARG A 11 -6.41 -10.05 4.42
CA ARG A 11 -7.60 -10.42 5.18
C ARG A 11 -7.57 -9.84 6.59
N GLU A 12 -6.43 -9.92 7.27
CA GLU A 12 -6.25 -9.45 8.65
C GLU A 12 -6.52 -7.95 8.80
N HIS A 13 -6.06 -7.17 7.82
CA HIS A 13 -6.18 -5.70 7.86
C HIS A 13 -7.29 -5.15 6.95
N GLY A 14 -8.15 -6.00 6.38
CA GLY A 14 -9.27 -5.56 5.54
C GLY A 14 -8.85 -4.85 4.25
N VAL A 15 -7.65 -5.14 3.74
CA VAL A 15 -7.15 -4.60 2.47
C VAL A 15 -7.84 -5.31 1.31
N ARG A 16 -8.42 -4.52 0.39
CA ARG A 16 -9.01 -5.00 -0.86
C ARG A 16 -8.00 -5.00 -2.00
N ALA A 17 -7.13 -3.99 -2.04
CA ALA A 17 -6.09 -3.85 -3.03
C ALA A 17 -4.89 -3.08 -2.47
N ALA A 18 -3.71 -3.38 -2.98
CA ALA A 18 -2.50 -2.60 -2.72
C ALA A 18 -1.72 -2.45 -4.02
N TYR A 19 -1.22 -1.25 -4.29
CA TYR A 19 -0.47 -0.92 -5.50
C TYR A 19 0.84 -0.24 -5.12
N LEU A 20 1.94 -0.69 -5.73
CA LEU A 20 3.20 0.04 -5.69
C LEU A 20 3.06 1.28 -6.59
N PHE A 21 3.37 2.45 -6.03
CA PHE A 21 3.51 3.68 -6.81
C PHE A 21 4.89 4.31 -6.55
N GLY A 22 5.07 5.55 -6.99
CA GLY A 22 6.30 6.28 -6.73
C GLY A 22 7.51 5.82 -7.57
N SER A 23 8.71 6.16 -7.10
CA SER A 23 9.96 6.00 -7.85
C SER A 23 10.22 4.54 -8.24
N ARG A 24 9.93 3.60 -7.33
CA ARG A 24 10.09 2.15 -7.55
C ARG A 24 9.13 1.57 -8.58
N ALA A 25 7.92 2.14 -8.71
CA ALA A 25 7.00 1.75 -9.77
C ALA A 25 7.44 2.27 -11.16
N ARG A 26 8.14 3.42 -11.20
CA ARG A 26 8.61 4.05 -12.44
C ARG A 26 10.01 3.62 -12.88
N GLY A 27 10.76 2.91 -12.03
CA GLY A 27 12.15 2.56 -12.33
C GLY A 27 13.15 3.69 -12.04
N GLU A 28 12.73 4.74 -11.32
CA GLU A 28 13.52 5.94 -11.00
C GLU A 28 14.15 5.88 -9.60
N GLN A 29 14.03 4.73 -8.92
CA GLN A 29 14.52 4.57 -7.55
C GLN A 29 16.05 4.57 -7.46
N SER A 30 16.57 5.10 -6.36
CA SER A 30 17.96 4.92 -5.92
C SER A 30 18.06 3.74 -4.92
N PRO A 31 19.28 3.30 -4.56
CA PRO A 31 19.46 2.22 -3.58
C PRO A 31 18.77 2.47 -2.22
N HIS A 32 18.56 3.74 -1.85
CA HIS A 32 17.96 4.14 -0.57
C HIS A 32 16.51 4.60 -0.69
N SER A 33 15.90 4.54 -1.87
CA SER A 33 14.49 4.91 -2.02
C SER A 33 13.59 4.03 -1.16
N ASP A 34 12.61 4.65 -0.53
CA ASP A 34 11.50 4.01 0.16
C ASP A 34 10.56 3.27 -0.81
N HIS A 35 9.53 2.64 -0.25
CA HIS A 35 8.46 1.99 -1.00
C HIS A 35 7.15 2.72 -0.72
N ASP A 36 6.55 3.27 -1.76
CA ASP A 36 5.25 3.93 -1.71
C ASP A 36 4.14 2.93 -2.05
N LEU A 37 3.22 2.68 -1.11
CA LEU A 37 2.09 1.78 -1.31
C LEU A 37 0.76 2.51 -1.18
N ALA A 38 -0.06 2.47 -2.23
CA ALA A 38 -1.44 2.92 -2.19
C ALA A 38 -2.31 1.72 -1.79
N VAL A 39 -3.10 1.87 -0.72
CA VAL A 39 -3.88 0.78 -0.14
C VAL A 39 -5.36 1.14 -0.16
N LEU A 40 -6.19 0.25 -0.69
CA LEU A 40 -7.64 0.36 -0.67
C LEU A 40 -8.19 -0.59 0.40
N PHE A 41 -8.87 -0.03 1.39
CA PHE A 41 -9.54 -0.80 2.44
C PHE A 41 -11.01 -1.07 2.09
N GLY A 42 -11.51 -2.25 2.47
CA GLY A 42 -12.88 -2.70 2.17
C GLY A 42 -13.97 -1.99 2.97
N SER A 43 -13.57 -1.38 4.07
CA SER A 43 -14.36 -0.50 4.92
C SER A 43 -13.40 0.52 5.48
N LEU A 44 -13.67 1.80 5.27
CA LEU A 44 -12.93 2.85 5.96
C LEU A 44 -13.29 2.79 7.44
N THR A 45 -12.28 2.67 8.28
CA THR A 45 -12.40 2.99 9.69
C THR A 45 -12.90 4.44 9.84
N PRO A 46 -13.56 4.79 10.96
CA PRO A 46 -13.97 6.16 11.21
C PRO A 46 -12.84 7.19 11.08
N MET A 47 -11.59 6.80 11.36
CA MET A 47 -10.40 7.65 11.25
C MET A 47 -9.93 7.85 9.80
N GLU A 48 -10.26 6.92 8.89
CA GLU A 48 -9.97 7.02 7.45
C GLU A 48 -11.07 7.75 6.67
N ARG A 49 -12.25 7.94 7.29
CA ARG A 49 -13.20 8.95 6.85
C ARG A 49 -12.57 10.28 7.23
N MET A 50 -11.82 10.87 6.32
CA MET A 50 -11.35 12.24 6.47
C MET A 50 -12.61 13.11 6.52
N ASP A 51 -13.12 13.37 7.73
CA ASP A 51 -14.23 14.31 7.96
C ASP A 51 -13.78 15.63 7.34
N ARG A 52 -14.46 16.01 6.26
CA ARG A 52 -14.39 17.32 5.65
C ARG A 52 -15.35 18.25 6.36
#